data_AF-A0AAE0QMG3-F1
#
_entry.id   AF-A0AAE0QMG3-F1
#
_cell.length_a   1.000
_cell.length_b   1.000
_cell.length_c   1.000
_cell.angle_alpha   90.00
_cell.angle_beta   90.00
_cell.angle_gamma   90.00
#
_symmetry.space_group_name_H-M   'P 1'
#
loop_
_entity.id
_entity.type
_entity.pdbx_description
1 polymer ?
#
loop_
_entity_poly.entity_id
_entity_poly.type
_entity_poly.pdbx_seq_one_letter_code
_entity_poly.pdbx_strand_id
1 'polypeptide(L)'
;MDEGKIIAIRDWPAPATVKELQRFLGFANFYRRFVSNYSSIGNPLTNLLRNKPKSLLWSPAAEEAFNTLKRAFTTAPLLIHPDPDKPFVVEVDASTTGVGAVLSQQQGNPSRLHPCAFFSYKLNPAERNYDIGNRELLAIKLALEEWRHWLEGARHPFLVLTDHKNLEYLRAAKRLNPRQARWALFFTRFEFSISYRPGSKNTKAEALSRMFAPEESPETPESILPADLIVSPITWSQETLPPANASTNTPPGCPPGSQYITQARRTSLIHTAHTSLGTGHPGINETLSLLRDRFWWPSMAADVRRYVQGCEECAMAKTPCQLPSGKLLPLPVPNRPWSHLGVDFITDLPNSRTHTCIFVIINRFSKACRLLPLKGPPTAMEAAENIIQPGLPLLRHPGGHCL
;
A
#
# COMPACT_ATOMS: atom_id res chain seq x y z
N MET A 1 18.80 13.78 -35.76
CA MET A 1 18.43 13.44 -34.37
C MET A 1 17.63 12.17 -34.42
N ASP A 2 17.86 11.25 -33.49
CA ASP A 2 17.07 10.01 -33.39
C ASP A 2 15.60 10.37 -33.12
N GLU A 3 14.69 9.94 -33.99
CA GLU A 3 13.28 10.36 -33.97
C GLU A 3 12.58 9.95 -32.67
N GLY A 4 13.01 8.83 -32.07
CA GLY A 4 12.48 8.28 -30.80
C GLY A 4 12.54 9.25 -29.63
N LYS A 5 13.55 10.14 -29.57
CA LYS A 5 13.78 11.04 -28.42
C LYS A 5 12.72 12.12 -28.24
N ILE A 6 11.92 12.36 -29.27
CA ILE A 6 11.09 13.57 -29.41
C ILE A 6 9.62 13.23 -29.71
N ILE A 7 9.30 11.95 -29.97
CA ILE A 7 7.94 11.47 -30.32
C ILE A 7 6.91 11.96 -29.31
N ALA A 8 7.22 11.86 -28.01
CA ALA A 8 6.32 12.26 -26.94
C ALA A 8 5.87 13.74 -27.02
N ILE A 9 6.77 14.65 -27.42
CA ILE A 9 6.43 16.07 -27.55
C ILE A 9 5.86 16.38 -28.92
N ARG A 10 6.37 15.75 -29.98
CA ARG A 10 5.88 15.92 -31.35
C ARG A 10 4.42 15.50 -31.48
N ASP A 11 4.04 14.41 -30.82
CA ASP A 11 2.71 13.81 -30.94
C ASP A 11 1.80 14.23 -29.78
N TRP A 12 2.20 15.26 -29.02
CA TRP A 12 1.38 15.84 -27.94
C TRP A 12 0.06 16.40 -28.52
N PRO A 13 -1.12 15.93 -28.05
CA PRO A 13 -2.42 16.32 -28.59
C PRO A 13 -2.77 17.78 -28.26
N ALA A 14 -3.51 18.45 -29.14
CA ALA A 14 -3.98 19.82 -28.86
C ALA A 14 -4.89 19.83 -27.61
N PRO A 15 -4.62 20.69 -26.61
CA PRO A 15 -5.43 20.78 -25.40
C PRO A 15 -6.88 21.14 -25.68
N ALA A 16 -7.82 20.26 -25.29
CA ALA A 16 -9.25 20.51 -25.36
C ALA A 16 -9.79 21.15 -24.07
N THR A 17 -9.10 20.94 -22.94
CA THR A 17 -9.54 21.40 -21.61
C THR A 17 -8.55 22.36 -20.94
N VAL A 18 -9.07 23.23 -20.06
CA VAL A 18 -8.27 24.22 -19.30
C VAL A 18 -7.15 23.52 -18.51
N LYS A 19 -7.42 22.35 -17.94
CA LYS A 19 -6.44 21.55 -17.20
C LYS A 19 -5.34 21.01 -18.12
N GLU A 20 -5.68 20.49 -19.29
CA GLU A 20 -4.69 20.03 -20.28
C GLU A 20 -3.79 21.18 -20.73
N LEU A 21 -4.36 22.36 -20.97
CA LEU A 21 -3.60 23.55 -21.34
C LEU A 21 -2.67 23.99 -20.19
N GLN A 22 -3.14 23.96 -18.95
CA GLN A 22 -2.31 24.25 -17.77
C GLN A 22 -1.16 23.24 -17.60
N ARG A 23 -1.39 21.95 -17.86
CA ARG A 23 -0.33 20.92 -17.83
C ARG A 23 0.73 21.19 -18.89
N PHE A 24 0.31 21.45 -20.13
CA PHE A 24 1.23 21.81 -21.21
C PHE A 24 2.01 23.09 -20.89
N LEU A 25 1.34 24.14 -20.41
CA LEU A 25 2.01 25.39 -20.01
C LEU A 25 2.92 25.21 -18.80
N GLY A 26 2.59 24.33 -17.85
CA GLY A 26 3.46 23.98 -16.73
C GLY A 26 4.76 23.33 -17.21
N PHE A 27 4.64 22.34 -18.10
CA PHE A 27 5.78 21.71 -18.79
C PHE A 27 6.61 22.73 -19.56
N ALA A 28 5.95 23.55 -20.39
CA ALA A 28 6.58 24.56 -21.22
C ALA A 28 7.28 25.64 -20.39
N ASN A 29 6.68 26.08 -19.28
CA ASN A 29 7.25 27.08 -18.38
C ASN A 29 8.51 26.57 -17.66
N PHE A 30 8.61 25.27 -17.38
CA PHE A 30 9.84 24.69 -16.84
C PHE A 30 11.02 24.88 -17.82
N TYR A 31 10.76 24.64 -19.11
CA TYR A 31 11.73 24.72 -20.18
C TYR A 31 11.85 26.11 -20.83
N ARG A 32 11.08 27.10 -20.39
CA ARG A 32 11.03 28.46 -20.97
C ARG A 32 12.39 29.11 -21.19
N ARG A 33 13.37 28.79 -20.32
CA ARG A 33 14.72 29.36 -20.34
C ARG A 33 15.54 28.93 -21.56
N PHE A 34 15.16 27.83 -22.20
CA PHE A 34 15.81 27.28 -23.37
C PHE A 34 15.08 27.65 -24.67
N VAL A 35 13.94 28.34 -24.56
CA VAL A 35 13.13 28.79 -25.70
C VAL A 35 13.26 30.30 -25.81
N SER A 36 13.93 30.76 -26.86
CA SER A 36 14.05 32.19 -27.18
C SER A 36 12.65 32.81 -27.37
N ASN A 37 12.42 33.99 -26.79
CA ASN A 37 11.13 34.70 -26.85
C ASN A 37 9.92 33.91 -26.33
N TYR A 38 10.12 32.99 -25.37
CA TYR A 38 9.05 32.17 -24.79
C TYR A 38 7.81 32.97 -24.38
N SER A 39 7.98 34.10 -23.70
CA SER A 39 6.85 34.92 -23.23
C SER A 39 5.97 35.41 -24.38
N SER A 40 6.58 35.79 -25.51
CA SER A 40 5.85 36.25 -26.70
C SER A 40 5.12 35.08 -27.39
N ILE A 41 5.77 33.91 -27.48
CA ILE A 41 5.19 32.71 -28.09
C ILE A 41 4.08 32.11 -27.21
N GLY A 42 4.24 32.12 -25.89
CA GLY A 42 3.30 31.54 -24.93
C GLY A 42 2.13 32.46 -24.54
N ASN A 43 2.18 33.74 -24.91
CA ASN A 43 1.13 34.72 -24.61
C ASN A 43 -0.26 34.33 -25.16
N PRO A 44 -0.40 33.90 -26.43
CA PRO A 44 -1.69 33.44 -26.96
C PRO A 44 -2.31 32.32 -26.13
N LEU A 45 -1.50 31.34 -25.70
CA LEU A 45 -1.94 30.23 -24.85
C LEU A 45 -2.26 30.66 -23.42
N THR A 46 -1.48 31.58 -22.85
CA THR A 46 -1.71 32.09 -21.48
C THR A 46 -2.98 32.97 -21.42
N ASN A 47 -3.26 33.71 -22.50
CA ASN A 47 -4.49 34.51 -22.62
C ASN A 47 -5.75 33.64 -22.63
N LEU A 48 -5.69 32.42 -23.15
CA LEU A 48 -6.80 31.46 -23.07
C LEU A 48 -7.12 31.01 -21.64
N LEU A 49 -6.21 31.18 -20.68
CA LEU A 49 -6.45 30.88 -19.27
C LEU A 49 -6.94 32.08 -18.46
N ARG A 50 -6.98 33.27 -19.06
CA ARG A 50 -7.39 34.50 -18.39
C ARG A 50 -8.89 34.41 -18.03
N ASN A 51 -9.25 34.80 -16.81
CA ASN A 51 -10.63 34.79 -16.28
C ASN A 51 -11.28 33.40 -16.03
N LYS A 52 -10.49 32.31 -15.95
CA LYS A 52 -10.99 30.96 -15.64
C LYS A 52 -12.18 30.54 -16.53
N PRO A 53 -12.00 30.44 -17.86
CA PRO A 53 -13.11 30.11 -18.75
C PRO A 53 -13.62 28.69 -18.53
N LYS A 54 -14.93 28.47 -18.71
CA LYS A 54 -15.55 27.13 -18.62
C LYS A 54 -15.23 26.24 -19.83
N SER A 55 -14.92 26.83 -20.98
CA SER A 55 -14.54 26.13 -22.21
C SER A 55 -13.39 26.83 -22.91
N LEU A 56 -12.50 26.05 -23.53
CA LEU A 56 -11.39 26.58 -24.31
C LEU A 56 -11.87 26.95 -25.72
N LEU A 57 -11.89 28.24 -26.03
CA LEU A 57 -12.04 28.71 -27.41
C LEU A 57 -10.66 28.68 -28.07
N TRP A 58 -10.35 27.55 -28.73
CA TRP A 58 -9.06 27.35 -29.38
C TRP A 58 -8.92 28.23 -30.63
N SER A 59 -8.10 29.27 -30.55
CA SER A 59 -7.90 30.23 -31.64
C SER A 59 -6.79 29.79 -32.61
N PRO A 60 -6.79 30.25 -33.87
CA PRO A 60 -5.69 29.98 -34.81
C PRO A 60 -4.32 30.45 -34.26
N ALA A 61 -4.29 31.57 -33.55
CA ALA A 61 -3.08 32.08 -32.90
C ALA A 61 -2.60 31.17 -31.74
N ALA A 62 -3.51 30.49 -31.05
CA ALA A 62 -3.17 29.51 -30.03
C ALA A 62 -2.62 28.21 -30.64
N GLU A 63 -3.18 27.75 -31.75
CA GLU A 63 -2.67 26.60 -32.51
C GLU A 63 -1.25 26.87 -33.04
N GLU A 64 -1.02 28.06 -33.59
CA GLU A 64 0.32 28.48 -34.05
C GLU A 64 1.32 28.55 -32.90
N ALA A 65 0.94 29.14 -31.76
CA ALA A 65 1.75 29.18 -30.56
C ALA A 65 2.09 27.78 -30.03
N PHE A 66 1.10 26.88 -29.98
CA PHE A 66 1.26 25.49 -29.54
C PHE A 66 2.25 24.73 -30.43
N ASN A 67 2.07 24.81 -31.76
CA ASN A 67 2.97 24.17 -32.72
C ASN A 67 4.37 24.78 -32.71
N THR A 68 4.49 26.09 -32.50
CA THR A 68 5.78 26.77 -32.38
C THR A 68 6.53 26.31 -31.13
N LEU A 69 5.84 26.15 -29.99
CA LEU A 69 6.45 25.59 -28.78
C LEU A 69 6.84 24.13 -28.97
N LYS A 70 6.00 23.29 -29.60
CA LYS A 70 6.36 21.91 -29.94
C LYS A 70 7.63 21.86 -30.77
N ARG A 71 7.73 22.68 -31.83
CA ARG A 71 8.93 22.81 -32.67
C ARG A 71 10.15 23.31 -31.87
N ALA A 72 9.97 24.26 -30.96
CA ALA A 72 11.05 24.75 -30.11
C ALA A 72 11.57 23.66 -29.15
N PHE A 73 10.70 22.78 -28.65
CA PHE A 73 11.08 21.63 -27.84
C PHE A 73 11.72 20.49 -28.65
N THR A 74 11.39 20.37 -29.93
CA THR A 74 11.97 19.36 -30.83
C THR A 74 13.28 19.79 -31.49
N THR A 75 13.68 21.06 -31.36
CA THR A 75 14.87 21.62 -32.01
C THR A 75 16.05 21.80 -31.06
N ALA A 76 17.22 22.09 -31.64
CA ALA A 76 18.54 21.90 -31.05
C ALA A 76 19.02 22.85 -29.92
N PRO A 77 18.28 23.83 -29.37
CA PRO A 77 18.73 24.48 -28.14
C PRO A 77 18.26 23.79 -26.85
N LEU A 78 17.30 22.84 -26.92
CA LEU A 78 16.69 22.23 -25.73
C LEU A 78 17.19 20.80 -25.44
N LEU A 79 17.33 19.96 -26.46
CA LEU A 79 17.83 18.59 -26.34
C LEU A 79 19.33 18.56 -26.54
N ILE A 80 20.08 18.17 -25.51
CA ILE A 80 21.54 18.03 -25.59
C ILE A 80 21.90 16.59 -25.93
N HIS A 81 22.96 16.42 -26.71
CA HIS A 81 23.57 15.11 -26.92
C HIS A 81 24.04 14.54 -25.57
N PRO A 82 23.56 13.35 -25.17
CA PRO A 82 23.96 12.75 -23.91
C PRO A 82 25.46 12.45 -23.89
N ASP A 83 26.12 12.86 -22.81
CA ASP A 83 27.55 12.70 -22.57
C ASP A 83 27.79 11.44 -21.70
N PRO A 84 28.42 10.38 -22.22
CA PRO A 84 28.58 9.12 -21.48
C PRO A 84 29.47 9.26 -20.23
N ASP A 85 30.27 10.31 -20.12
CA ASP A 85 31.15 10.57 -18.97
C ASP A 85 30.45 11.38 -17.85
N LYS A 86 29.14 11.63 -17.97
CA LYS A 86 28.35 12.31 -16.94
C LYS A 86 27.21 11.42 -16.41
N PRO A 87 26.89 11.51 -15.11
CA PRO A 87 25.78 10.75 -14.54
C PRO A 87 24.45 11.22 -15.10
N PHE A 88 23.58 10.26 -15.41
CA PHE A 88 22.21 10.52 -15.84
C PHE A 88 21.27 10.74 -14.65
N VAL A 89 20.20 11.50 -14.91
CA VAL A 89 19.06 11.64 -14.01
C VAL A 89 17.81 11.31 -14.80
N VAL A 90 17.08 10.30 -14.33
CA VAL A 90 15.83 9.81 -14.91
C VAL A 90 14.70 10.22 -14.00
N GLU A 91 13.84 11.12 -14.43
CA GLU A 91 12.61 11.46 -13.72
C GLU A 91 11.46 10.65 -14.31
N VAL A 92 10.70 9.94 -13.47
CA VAL A 92 9.54 9.14 -13.88
C VAL A 92 8.29 9.55 -13.12
N ASP A 93 7.14 9.29 -13.73
CA ASP A 93 5.82 9.46 -13.15
C ASP A 93 4.83 8.49 -13.82
N ALA A 94 3.91 7.91 -13.04
CA ALA A 94 2.84 7.10 -13.58
C ALA A 94 1.45 7.66 -13.19
N SER A 95 0.60 7.82 -14.20
CA SER A 95 -0.81 8.14 -13.99
C SER A 95 -1.68 6.87 -14.08
N THR A 96 -2.99 7.03 -13.97
CA THR A 96 -3.97 5.96 -14.25
C THR A 96 -4.02 5.56 -15.72
N THR A 97 -3.47 6.38 -16.62
CA THR A 97 -3.69 6.26 -18.07
C THR A 97 -2.40 6.14 -18.87
N GLY A 98 -1.28 6.60 -18.32
CA GLY A 98 -0.01 6.70 -19.02
C GLY A 98 1.17 6.83 -18.07
N VAL A 99 2.35 6.68 -18.63
CA VAL A 99 3.66 6.84 -18.00
C VAL A 99 4.38 7.98 -18.69
N GLY A 100 5.07 8.80 -17.90
CA GLY A 100 5.92 9.87 -18.39
C GLY A 100 7.32 9.73 -17.81
N ALA A 101 8.34 9.98 -18.62
CA ALA A 101 9.70 10.04 -18.14
C ALA A 101 10.54 11.10 -18.86
N VAL A 102 11.52 11.64 -18.16
CA VAL A 102 12.50 12.59 -18.70
C VAL A 102 13.91 12.15 -18.34
N LEU A 103 14.75 12.00 -19.36
CA LEU A 103 16.18 11.77 -19.19
C LEU A 103 16.90 13.13 -19.19
N SER A 104 17.73 13.40 -18.19
CA SER A 104 18.49 14.64 -18.08
C SER A 104 19.93 14.40 -17.61
N GLN A 105 20.80 15.37 -17.87
CA GLN A 105 22.16 15.41 -17.34
C GLN A 105 22.47 16.78 -16.73
N GLN A 106 23.40 16.80 -15.78
CA GLN A 106 23.89 18.05 -15.21
C GLN A 106 24.88 18.73 -16.16
N GLN A 107 24.61 19.98 -16.53
CA GLN A 107 25.45 20.76 -17.43
C GLN A 107 25.41 22.26 -17.10
N GLY A 108 26.48 22.96 -17.50
CA GLY A 108 26.64 24.40 -17.32
C GLY A 108 27.29 24.78 -15.99
N ASN A 109 27.58 26.08 -15.85
CA ASN A 109 28.04 26.70 -14.61
C ASN A 109 27.12 27.90 -14.30
N PRO A 110 26.22 27.82 -13.31
CA PRO A 110 26.02 26.75 -12.32
C PRO A 110 25.40 25.47 -12.92
N SER A 111 25.67 24.32 -12.28
CA SER A 111 25.14 23.00 -12.69
C SER A 111 23.62 23.00 -12.73
N ARG A 112 23.04 22.72 -13.91
CA ARG A 112 21.59 22.64 -14.14
C ARG A 112 21.26 21.35 -14.86
N LEU A 113 20.07 20.80 -14.60
CA LEU A 113 19.56 19.64 -15.33
C LEU A 113 19.08 20.07 -16.71
N HIS A 114 19.74 19.56 -17.73
CA HIS A 114 19.37 19.72 -19.14
C HIS A 114 18.78 18.41 -19.67
N PRO A 115 17.65 18.46 -20.42
CA PRO A 115 17.02 17.25 -20.93
C PRO A 115 17.79 16.67 -22.12
N CYS A 116 17.92 15.35 -22.14
CA CYS A 116 18.54 14.57 -23.22
C CYS A 116 17.48 13.85 -24.06
N ALA A 117 16.40 13.39 -23.45
CA ALA A 117 15.29 12.71 -24.12
C ALA A 117 14.00 12.76 -23.29
N PHE A 118 12.86 12.64 -23.97
CA PHE A 118 11.53 12.57 -23.37
C PHE A 118 10.84 11.27 -23.76
N PHE A 119 10.11 10.69 -22.82
CA PHE A 119 9.38 9.44 -23.02
C PHE A 119 7.95 9.59 -22.49
N SER A 120 6.98 9.11 -23.26
CA SER A 120 5.59 8.99 -22.85
C SER A 120 5.03 7.70 -23.40
N TYR A 121 4.29 6.96 -22.57
CA TYR A 121 3.72 5.68 -22.91
C TYR A 121 2.29 5.58 -22.43
N LYS A 122 1.37 5.14 -23.31
CA LYS A 122 -0.03 4.94 -22.97
C LYS A 122 -0.24 3.54 -22.39
N LEU A 123 -0.75 3.46 -21.16
CA LEU A 123 -1.00 2.19 -20.50
C LEU A 123 -2.12 1.41 -21.21
N ASN A 124 -1.88 0.12 -21.42
CA ASN A 124 -2.90 -0.81 -21.93
C ASN A 124 -3.94 -1.15 -20.83
N PRO A 125 -5.11 -1.73 -21.18
CA PRO A 125 -6.16 -2.00 -20.20
C PRO A 125 -5.71 -2.85 -18.99
N ALA A 126 -4.79 -3.79 -19.19
CA ALA A 126 -4.28 -4.62 -18.11
C ALA A 126 -3.37 -3.83 -17.16
N GLU A 127 -2.53 -2.96 -17.68
CA GLU A 127 -1.60 -2.11 -16.91
C GLU A 127 -2.31 -1.00 -16.13
N ARG A 128 -3.42 -0.48 -16.65
CA ARG A 128 -4.26 0.48 -15.93
C ARG A 128 -4.82 -0.08 -14.62
N ASN A 129 -5.06 -1.39 -14.60
CA ASN A 129 -5.57 -2.10 -13.43
C ASN A 129 -4.48 -2.41 -12.38
N TYR A 130 -3.24 -1.99 -12.60
CA TYR A 130 -2.19 -2.16 -11.60
C TYR A 130 -2.41 -1.20 -10.43
N ASP A 131 -2.09 -1.64 -9.22
CA ASP A 131 -1.98 -0.76 -8.07
C ASP A 131 -0.92 0.33 -8.32
N ILE A 132 -1.03 1.42 -7.57
CA ILE A 132 -0.18 2.61 -7.74
C ILE A 132 1.30 2.25 -7.69
N GLY A 133 1.73 1.43 -6.72
CA GLY A 133 3.12 1.03 -6.59
C GLY A 133 3.65 0.23 -7.78
N ASN A 134 2.83 -0.67 -8.35
CA ASN A 134 3.19 -1.39 -9.56
C ASN A 134 3.16 -0.53 -10.83
N ARG A 135 2.33 0.52 -10.89
CA ARG A 135 2.34 1.50 -12.00
C ARG A 135 3.60 2.35 -11.97
N GLU A 136 3.96 2.84 -10.80
CA GLU A 136 5.20 3.61 -10.61
C GLU A 136 6.44 2.76 -10.93
N LEU A 137 6.44 1.48 -10.52
CA LEU A 137 7.53 0.58 -10.87
C LEU A 137 7.58 0.24 -12.37
N LEU A 138 6.42 0.14 -13.02
CA LEU A 138 6.32 -0.02 -14.47
C LEU A 138 6.91 1.20 -15.19
N ALA A 139 6.69 2.40 -14.68
CA ALA A 139 7.25 3.63 -15.25
C ALA A 139 8.78 3.59 -15.29
N ILE A 140 9.41 3.16 -14.20
CA ILE A 140 10.86 2.94 -14.16
C ILE A 140 11.26 1.89 -15.20
N LYS A 141 10.59 0.73 -15.23
CA LYS A 141 10.91 -0.36 -16.17
C LYS A 141 10.88 0.10 -17.62
N LEU A 142 9.83 0.80 -18.02
CA LEU A 142 9.67 1.28 -19.40
C LEU A 142 10.70 2.34 -19.77
N ALA A 143 10.96 3.30 -18.89
CA ALA A 143 11.97 4.34 -19.13
C ALA A 143 13.38 3.73 -19.30
N LEU A 144 13.75 2.74 -18.47
CA LEU A 144 15.04 2.05 -18.57
C LEU A 144 15.14 1.14 -19.80
N GLU A 145 14.02 0.57 -20.26
CA GLU A 145 13.98 -0.24 -21.48
C GLU A 145 14.16 0.63 -22.73
N GLU A 146 13.52 1.78 -22.79
CA GLU A 146 13.66 2.74 -23.90
C GLU A 146 15.10 3.27 -24.00
N TRP A 147 15.65 3.76 -22.88
CA TRP A 147 16.99 4.33 -22.84
C TRP A 147 18.07 3.32 -22.46
N ARG A 148 17.80 2.04 -22.69
CA ARG A 148 18.72 0.94 -22.38
C ARG A 148 20.10 1.17 -22.98
N HIS A 149 20.16 1.69 -24.20
CA HIS A 149 21.41 1.94 -24.93
C HIS A 149 22.32 3.02 -24.29
N TRP A 150 21.80 3.88 -23.41
CA TRP A 150 22.61 4.84 -22.63
C TRP A 150 22.79 4.42 -21.17
N LEU A 151 21.79 3.75 -20.59
CA LEU A 151 21.75 3.45 -19.15
C LEU A 151 22.36 2.09 -18.81
N GLU A 152 22.31 1.12 -19.73
CA GLU A 152 22.93 -0.19 -19.52
C GLU A 152 24.44 -0.07 -19.71
N GLY A 153 25.21 -0.40 -18.67
CA GLY A 153 26.67 -0.24 -18.69
C GLY A 153 27.15 1.21 -18.63
N ALA A 154 26.31 2.14 -18.17
CA ALA A 154 26.72 3.51 -17.91
C ALA A 154 27.93 3.56 -16.99
N ARG A 155 28.91 4.43 -17.30
CA ARG A 155 30.18 4.52 -16.55
C ARG A 155 30.00 5.02 -15.11
N HIS A 156 28.93 5.79 -14.88
CA HIS A 156 28.58 6.33 -13.58
C HIS A 156 27.19 5.85 -13.16
N PRO A 157 26.99 5.57 -11.86
CA PRO A 157 25.66 5.24 -11.36
C PRO A 157 24.73 6.43 -11.59
N PHE A 158 23.54 6.15 -12.10
CA PHE A 158 22.55 7.19 -12.39
C PHE A 158 21.44 7.24 -11.33
N LEU A 159 20.70 8.35 -11.30
CA LEU A 159 19.65 8.60 -10.32
C LEU A 159 18.28 8.49 -10.96
N VAL A 160 17.38 7.73 -10.35
CA VAL A 160 15.95 7.67 -10.70
C VAL A 160 15.15 8.46 -9.67
N LEU A 161 14.39 9.44 -10.12
CA LEU A 161 13.51 10.28 -9.31
C LEU A 161 12.05 9.87 -9.55
N THR A 162 11.34 9.56 -8.46
CA THR A 162 9.91 9.20 -8.46
C THR A 162 9.21 9.90 -7.29
N ASP A 163 7.91 10.13 -7.42
CA ASP A 163 7.05 10.65 -6.35
C ASP A 163 6.54 9.55 -5.40
N HIS A 164 6.97 8.31 -5.58
CA HIS A 164 6.53 7.18 -4.77
C HIS A 164 7.63 6.67 -3.83
N LYS A 165 7.61 7.15 -2.58
CA LYS A 165 8.63 6.87 -1.55
C LYS A 165 8.91 5.38 -1.31
N ASN A 166 7.91 4.50 -1.44
CA ASN A 166 8.11 3.07 -1.17
C ASN A 166 9.07 2.40 -2.18
N LEU A 167 9.32 3.02 -3.34
CA LEU A 167 10.23 2.48 -4.33
C LEU A 167 11.71 2.64 -3.97
N GLU A 168 12.06 3.53 -3.03
CA GLU A 168 13.44 3.64 -2.52
C GLU A 168 13.96 2.31 -1.95
N TYR A 169 13.06 1.51 -1.37
CA TYR A 169 13.39 0.25 -0.72
C TYR A 169 13.24 -0.98 -1.63
N LEU A 170 13.03 -0.81 -2.94
CA LEU A 170 12.78 -1.91 -3.86
C LEU A 170 13.87 -2.99 -3.81
N ARG A 171 15.15 -2.59 -3.71
CA ARG A 171 16.29 -3.52 -3.63
C ARG A 171 16.37 -4.28 -2.30
N ALA A 172 15.81 -3.71 -1.22
CA ALA A 172 15.82 -4.31 0.12
C ALA A 172 14.55 -5.14 0.43
N ALA A 173 13.57 -5.12 -0.47
CA ALA A 173 12.28 -5.79 -0.26
C ALA A 173 12.46 -7.32 -0.21
N LYS A 174 12.15 -7.92 0.95
CA LYS A 174 12.25 -9.38 1.18
C LYS A 174 11.17 -10.20 0.46
N ARG A 175 10.07 -9.57 0.03
CA ARG A 175 8.93 -10.23 -0.62
C ARG A 175 8.49 -9.42 -1.82
N LEU A 176 8.72 -9.96 -3.02
CA LEU A 176 8.30 -9.37 -4.28
C LEU A 176 7.18 -10.22 -4.90
N ASN A 177 6.19 -9.57 -5.50
CA ASN A 177 5.21 -10.25 -6.35
C ASN A 177 5.92 -10.85 -7.59
N PRO A 178 5.49 -11.99 -8.17
CA PRO A 178 6.03 -12.53 -9.42
C PRO A 178 6.33 -11.51 -10.54
N ARG A 179 5.50 -10.47 -10.71
CA ARG A 179 5.77 -9.37 -11.66
C ARG A 179 6.99 -8.55 -11.25
N GLN A 180 7.01 -8.09 -10.00
CA GLN A 180 8.11 -7.31 -9.45
C GLN A 180 9.42 -8.10 -9.43
N ALA A 181 9.38 -9.42 -9.19
CA ALA A 181 10.54 -10.29 -9.27
C ALA A 181 11.14 -10.34 -10.69
N ARG A 182 10.29 -10.46 -11.73
CA ARG A 182 10.76 -10.40 -13.13
C ARG A 182 11.37 -9.05 -13.47
N TRP A 183 10.77 -7.96 -13.02
CA TRP A 183 11.34 -6.62 -13.23
C TRP A 183 12.61 -6.38 -12.41
N ALA A 184 12.71 -6.94 -11.20
CA ALA A 184 13.92 -6.89 -10.39
C ALA A 184 15.11 -7.53 -11.12
N LEU A 185 14.91 -8.67 -11.78
CA LEU A 185 15.93 -9.30 -12.64
C LEU A 185 16.32 -8.43 -13.83
N PHE A 186 15.40 -7.62 -14.37
CA PHE A 186 15.73 -6.64 -15.41
C PHE A 186 16.57 -5.48 -14.84
N PHE A 187 16.23 -5.01 -13.64
CA PHE A 187 16.93 -3.90 -12.98
C PHE A 187 18.37 -4.23 -12.56
N THR A 188 18.74 -5.51 -12.40
CA THR A 188 20.13 -5.89 -12.07
C THR A 188 21.12 -5.57 -13.18
N ARG A 189 20.65 -5.33 -14.41
CA ARG A 189 21.46 -4.92 -15.56
C ARG A 189 21.93 -3.46 -15.49
N PHE A 190 21.36 -2.69 -14.57
CA PHE A 190 21.57 -1.24 -14.46
C PHE A 190 22.13 -0.87 -13.10
N GLU A 191 23.07 0.09 -13.08
CA GLU A 191 23.59 0.66 -11.85
C GLU A 191 22.92 2.00 -11.54
N PHE A 192 21.90 1.96 -10.67
CA PHE A 192 21.14 3.15 -10.31
C PHE A 192 20.69 3.17 -8.85
N SER A 193 20.38 4.37 -8.38
CA SER A 193 19.72 4.62 -7.10
C SER A 193 18.35 5.25 -7.32
N ILE A 194 17.39 4.97 -6.45
CA ILE A 194 16.05 5.58 -6.48
C ILE A 194 15.99 6.60 -5.35
N SER A 195 15.58 7.83 -5.65
CA SER A 195 15.32 8.87 -4.65
C SER A 195 13.92 9.42 -4.81
N TYR A 196 13.24 9.60 -3.69
CA TYR A 196 11.94 10.23 -3.64
C TYR A 196 12.05 11.74 -3.92
N ARG A 197 11.12 12.25 -4.72
CA ARG A 197 10.92 13.68 -4.96
C ARG A 197 9.44 14.02 -4.82
N PRO A 198 9.04 14.99 -3.99
CA PRO A 198 7.63 15.37 -3.87
C PRO A 198 7.01 15.71 -5.21
N GLY A 199 5.76 15.28 -5.44
CA GLY A 199 5.04 15.47 -6.72
C GLY A 199 4.95 16.94 -7.17
N SER A 200 4.88 17.88 -6.23
CA SER A 200 4.93 19.33 -6.53
C SER A 200 6.19 19.77 -7.27
N LYS A 201 7.28 18.99 -7.17
CA LYS A 201 8.54 19.21 -7.89
C LYS A 201 8.68 18.28 -9.10
N ASN A 202 7.80 17.31 -9.34
CA ASN A 202 7.88 16.31 -10.43
C ASN A 202 7.03 16.68 -11.67
N THR A 203 6.74 17.96 -11.86
CA THR A 203 5.79 18.47 -12.87
C THR A 203 6.12 18.05 -14.31
N LYS A 204 7.39 17.74 -14.60
CA LYS A 204 7.85 17.35 -15.94
C LYS A 204 7.34 15.98 -16.36
N ALA A 205 7.64 14.97 -15.54
CA ALA A 205 7.22 13.59 -15.80
C ALA A 205 5.70 13.45 -15.62
N GLU A 206 5.12 14.17 -14.66
CA GLU A 206 3.66 14.22 -14.45
C GLU A 206 2.89 14.76 -15.67
N ALA A 207 3.38 15.82 -16.30
CA ALA A 207 2.74 16.36 -17.50
C ALA A 207 2.73 15.33 -18.64
N LEU A 208 3.80 14.54 -18.79
CA LEU A 208 3.94 13.50 -19.82
C LEU A 208 3.12 12.25 -19.50
N SER A 209 2.97 11.88 -18.24
CA SER A 209 2.22 10.68 -17.82
C SER A 209 0.70 10.89 -17.95
N ARG A 210 0.24 12.14 -17.80
CA ARG A 210 -1.17 12.53 -17.89
C ARG A 210 -1.57 13.06 -19.28
N MET A 211 -0.69 12.93 -20.28
CA MET A 211 -0.94 13.38 -21.66
C MET A 211 -2.13 12.68 -22.32
N PHE A 212 -2.41 11.43 -21.92
CA PHE A 212 -3.51 10.61 -22.48
C PHE A 212 -4.65 10.39 -21.49
N ALA A 213 -4.69 11.13 -20.38
CA ALA A 213 -5.76 10.99 -19.41
C ALA A 213 -7.04 11.61 -19.99
N PRO A 214 -8.15 10.85 -20.13
CA PRO A 214 -9.46 11.49 -20.25
C PRO A 214 -9.70 12.32 -18.98
N GLU A 215 -10.60 13.31 -19.04
CA GLU A 215 -10.97 14.06 -17.84
C GLU A 215 -11.22 13.08 -16.69
N GLU A 216 -10.46 13.24 -15.59
CA GLU A 216 -11.08 13.04 -14.29
C GLU A 216 -12.19 14.08 -14.26
N SER A 217 -13.41 13.63 -14.57
CA SER A 217 -14.60 14.28 -14.04
C SER A 217 -14.25 14.60 -12.59
N PRO A 218 -14.49 15.83 -12.10
CA PRO A 218 -14.41 16.02 -10.67
C PRO A 218 -15.28 14.91 -10.09
N GLU A 219 -14.66 13.94 -9.41
CA GLU A 219 -15.39 13.07 -8.50
C GLU A 219 -15.90 14.05 -7.47
N THR A 220 -17.04 14.69 -7.78
CA THR A 220 -17.98 15.10 -6.75
C THR A 220 -18.05 13.86 -5.89
N PRO A 221 -17.68 13.92 -4.60
CA PRO A 221 -17.78 12.75 -3.75
C PRO A 221 -19.21 12.25 -3.92
N GLU A 222 -19.39 11.18 -4.69
CA GLU A 222 -20.69 10.61 -4.89
C GLU A 222 -21.08 10.19 -3.50
N SER A 223 -22.16 10.81 -3.00
CA SER A 223 -22.77 10.34 -1.78
C SER A 223 -23.01 8.85 -2.01
N ILE A 224 -22.36 8.02 -1.19
CA ILE A 224 -22.59 6.57 -1.18
C ILE A 224 -24.09 6.28 -1.03
N LEU A 225 -24.80 7.25 -0.44
CA LEU A 225 -26.23 7.22 -0.25
C LEU A 225 -26.94 7.79 -1.49
N PRO A 226 -27.89 7.03 -2.08
CA PRO A 226 -28.73 7.48 -3.17
C PRO A 226 -29.42 8.81 -2.88
N ALA A 227 -29.66 9.65 -3.89
CA ALA A 227 -30.28 10.97 -3.72
C ALA A 227 -31.73 10.91 -3.21
N ASP A 228 -32.39 9.77 -3.40
CA ASP A 228 -33.71 9.41 -2.89
C ASP A 228 -33.68 8.88 -1.45
N LEU A 229 -32.50 8.63 -0.88
CA LEU A 229 -32.37 8.15 0.49
C LEU A 229 -32.44 9.31 1.49
N ILE A 230 -33.60 9.45 2.13
CA ILE A 230 -33.78 10.37 3.26
C ILE A 230 -33.11 9.77 4.50
N VAL A 231 -31.95 10.30 4.87
CA VAL A 231 -31.31 10.00 6.16
C VAL A 231 -31.95 10.88 7.23
N SER A 232 -32.97 10.38 7.91
CA SER A 232 -33.44 11.02 9.14
C SER A 232 -32.45 10.72 10.27
N PRO A 233 -32.06 11.69 11.11
CA PRO A 233 -31.45 11.36 12.38
C PRO A 233 -32.40 10.44 13.15
N ILE A 234 -31.85 9.41 13.80
CA ILE A 234 -32.62 8.53 14.68
C ILE A 234 -32.97 9.36 15.92
N THR A 235 -34.12 10.04 15.87
CA THR A 235 -34.71 10.64 17.05
C THR A 235 -35.51 9.56 17.76
N TRP A 236 -35.15 9.24 18.99
CA TRP A 236 -36.02 8.47 19.88
C TRP A 236 -37.32 9.25 20.08
N SER A 237 -38.34 8.94 19.27
CA SER A 237 -39.70 9.46 19.48
C SER A 237 -40.22 8.92 20.81
N GLN A 238 -40.89 9.80 21.57
CA GLN A 238 -41.34 9.57 22.94
C GLN A 238 -42.33 8.39 23.08
N GLU A 239 -42.78 7.77 21.98
CA GLU A 239 -43.98 6.92 21.98
C GLU A 239 -43.76 5.43 22.24
N THR A 240 -42.53 4.92 22.25
CA THR A 240 -42.31 3.45 22.38
C THR A 240 -41.88 2.98 23.78
N LEU A 241 -41.66 3.90 24.73
CA LEU A 241 -41.39 3.53 26.12
C LEU A 241 -42.65 3.73 26.97
N PRO A 242 -43.29 2.66 27.48
CA PRO A 242 -44.49 2.80 28.29
C PRO A 242 -44.22 3.72 29.50
N PRO A 243 -45.17 4.63 29.83
CA PRO A 243 -44.98 5.66 30.84
C PRO A 243 -44.41 5.06 32.11
N ALA A 244 -43.35 5.69 32.59
CA ALA A 244 -42.63 5.22 33.75
C ALA A 244 -43.52 5.32 34.99
N ASN A 245 -43.76 4.20 35.67
CA ASN A 245 -44.01 4.23 37.09
C ASN A 245 -42.70 4.69 37.75
N ALA A 246 -42.54 5.99 37.92
CA ALA A 246 -41.49 6.59 38.72
C ALA A 246 -41.57 5.97 40.12
N SER A 247 -40.58 5.16 40.48
CA SER A 247 -40.43 4.79 41.88
C SER A 247 -40.13 6.06 42.66
N THR A 248 -40.94 6.35 43.68
CA THR A 248 -40.86 7.53 44.54
C THR A 248 -39.60 7.59 45.41
N ASN A 249 -38.74 6.57 45.36
CA ASN A 249 -37.51 6.49 46.14
C ASN A 249 -36.28 6.50 45.21
N THR A 250 -35.80 7.69 44.87
CA THR A 250 -34.56 7.86 44.12
C THR A 250 -33.36 7.60 45.06
N PRO A 251 -32.51 6.60 44.79
CA PRO A 251 -31.34 6.35 45.64
C PRO A 251 -30.28 7.48 45.49
N PRO A 252 -29.45 7.71 46.52
CA PRO A 252 -28.39 8.72 46.46
C PRO A 252 -27.39 8.38 45.35
N GLY A 253 -27.13 9.36 44.45
CA GLY A 253 -26.24 9.20 43.30
C GLY A 253 -26.90 9.32 41.93
N CYS A 254 -28.22 9.52 41.86
CA CYS A 254 -28.91 9.80 40.58
C CYS A 254 -28.54 11.21 40.07
N PRO A 255 -28.05 11.35 38.83
CA PRO A 255 -27.76 12.66 38.24
C PRO A 255 -29.02 13.53 38.08
N PRO A 256 -28.89 14.87 38.21
CA PRO A 256 -30.00 15.78 37.95
C PRO A 256 -30.42 15.69 36.47
N GLY A 257 -31.72 15.47 36.22
CA GLY A 257 -32.28 15.30 34.87
C GLY A 257 -32.40 13.85 34.38
N SER A 258 -31.85 12.87 35.11
CA SER A 258 -31.99 11.45 34.79
C SER A 258 -33.10 10.78 35.62
N GLN A 259 -33.84 9.85 35.00
CA GLN A 259 -34.88 9.07 35.65
C GLN A 259 -34.33 7.75 36.21
N TYR A 260 -34.56 7.48 37.49
CA TYR A 260 -34.18 6.21 38.11
C TYR A 260 -35.04 5.04 37.62
N ILE A 261 -34.39 3.92 37.27
CA ILE A 261 -35.04 2.72 36.74
C ILE A 261 -34.92 1.52 37.70
N THR A 262 -36.07 0.90 38.00
CA THR A 262 -36.18 -0.32 38.83
C THR A 262 -35.67 -1.56 38.09
N GLN A 263 -35.21 -2.57 38.84
CA GLN A 263 -34.58 -3.78 38.29
C GLN A 263 -35.43 -4.49 37.23
N ALA A 264 -36.75 -4.54 37.42
CA ALA A 264 -37.69 -5.22 36.51
C ALA A 264 -37.69 -4.65 35.08
N ARG A 265 -37.35 -3.36 34.89
CA ARG A 265 -37.39 -2.71 33.57
C ARG A 265 -36.02 -2.53 32.92
N ARG A 266 -34.92 -2.77 33.64
CA ARG A 266 -33.55 -2.57 33.11
C ARG A 266 -33.33 -3.38 31.84
N THR A 267 -33.62 -4.67 31.84
CA THR A 267 -33.41 -5.55 30.68
C THR A 267 -34.24 -5.12 29.48
N SER A 268 -35.51 -4.75 29.68
CA SER A 268 -36.38 -4.28 28.59
C SER A 268 -35.88 -2.97 27.98
N LEU A 269 -35.39 -2.03 28.79
CA LEU A 269 -34.81 -0.78 28.31
C LEU A 269 -33.50 -1.00 27.54
N ILE A 270 -32.63 -1.87 28.04
CA ILE A 270 -31.38 -2.22 27.34
C ILE A 270 -31.70 -2.93 26.02
N HIS A 271 -32.67 -3.85 26.01
CA HIS A 271 -33.14 -4.52 24.81
C HIS A 271 -33.62 -3.50 23.77
N THR A 272 -34.57 -2.63 24.12
CA THR A 272 -35.07 -1.61 23.19
C THR A 272 -33.95 -0.70 22.68
N ALA A 273 -33.01 -0.30 23.55
CA ALA A 273 -31.90 0.56 23.14
C ALA A 273 -30.86 -0.13 22.26
N HIS A 274 -30.79 -1.46 22.32
CA HIS A 274 -29.85 -2.24 21.54
C HIS A 274 -30.48 -2.75 20.23
N THR A 275 -31.70 -3.27 20.27
CA THR A 275 -32.32 -4.00 19.15
C THR A 275 -33.30 -3.16 18.34
N SER A 276 -33.53 -1.89 18.69
CA SER A 276 -34.44 -1.05 17.90
C SER A 276 -33.93 -0.93 16.47
N LEU A 277 -34.84 -1.04 15.50
CA LEU A 277 -34.54 -0.93 14.07
C LEU A 277 -33.82 0.39 13.74
N GLY A 278 -34.10 1.44 14.51
CA GLY A 278 -33.39 2.72 14.39
C GLY A 278 -31.96 2.67 14.90
N THR A 279 -31.65 1.94 15.97
CA THR A 279 -30.33 1.98 16.62
C THR A 279 -29.36 0.92 16.11
N GLY A 280 -29.85 -0.19 15.55
CA GLY A 280 -29.04 -1.15 14.80
C GLY A 280 -27.93 -1.84 15.59
N HIS A 281 -28.25 -2.45 16.74
CA HIS A 281 -27.29 -3.18 17.58
C HIS A 281 -26.00 -2.40 17.93
N PRO A 282 -26.14 -1.19 18.52
CA PRO A 282 -25.01 -0.37 18.89
C PRO A 282 -24.11 -1.09 19.90
N GLY A 283 -22.81 -0.83 19.82
CA GLY A 283 -21.84 -1.36 20.77
C GLY A 283 -22.05 -0.82 22.18
N ILE A 284 -21.37 -1.41 23.17
CA ILE A 284 -21.56 -1.15 24.62
C ILE A 284 -21.55 0.35 24.95
N ASN A 285 -20.61 1.11 24.39
CA ASN A 285 -20.47 2.54 24.69
C ASN A 285 -21.62 3.37 24.12
N GLU A 286 -22.05 3.07 22.90
CA GLU A 286 -23.16 3.75 22.24
C GLU A 286 -24.49 3.42 22.91
N THR A 287 -24.72 2.15 23.27
CA THR A 287 -25.90 1.77 24.06
C THR A 287 -25.94 2.48 25.41
N LEU A 288 -24.79 2.67 26.05
CA LEU A 288 -24.70 3.44 27.30
C LEU A 288 -24.98 4.93 27.08
N SER A 289 -24.49 5.52 25.99
CA SER A 289 -24.75 6.93 25.67
C SER A 289 -26.25 7.17 25.50
N LEU A 290 -26.92 6.32 24.71
CA LEU A 290 -28.36 6.40 24.48
C LEU A 290 -29.19 6.32 25.77
N LEU A 291 -28.76 5.49 26.73
CA LEU A 291 -29.47 5.30 28.00
C LEU A 291 -29.16 6.41 29.01
N ARG A 292 -27.91 6.89 29.08
CA ARG A 292 -27.46 7.88 30.09
C ARG A 292 -28.10 9.25 29.92
N ASP A 293 -28.50 9.62 28.71
CA ASP A 293 -29.15 10.89 28.45
C ASP A 293 -30.47 11.05 29.24
N ARG A 294 -31.14 9.94 29.61
CA ARG A 294 -32.49 9.98 30.20
C ARG A 294 -32.67 9.09 31.42
N PHE A 295 -31.89 8.02 31.56
CA PHE A 295 -32.08 7.02 32.61
C PHE A 295 -30.83 6.86 33.46
N TRP A 296 -31.00 6.35 34.68
CA TRP A 296 -29.88 6.00 35.55
C TRP A 296 -30.21 4.86 36.52
N TRP A 297 -29.23 3.99 36.77
CA TRP A 297 -29.21 3.06 37.90
C TRP A 297 -27.76 2.64 38.23
N PRO A 298 -27.45 2.19 39.46
CA PRO A 298 -26.06 1.97 39.91
C PRO A 298 -25.25 0.99 39.05
N SER A 299 -25.87 -0.10 38.59
CA SER A 299 -25.20 -1.17 37.81
C SER A 299 -25.31 -1.00 36.29
N MET A 300 -25.74 0.17 35.79
CA MET A 300 -26.04 0.38 34.35
C MET A 300 -24.92 -0.06 33.41
N ALA A 301 -23.68 0.35 33.67
CA ALA A 301 -22.55 -0.01 32.83
C ALA A 301 -22.29 -1.53 32.80
N ALA A 302 -22.46 -2.21 33.94
CA ALA A 302 -22.27 -3.64 34.04
C ALA A 302 -23.40 -4.42 33.35
N ASP A 303 -24.64 -3.97 33.52
CA ASP A 303 -25.82 -4.61 32.95
C ASP A 303 -25.85 -4.47 31.42
N VAL A 304 -25.55 -3.28 30.88
CA VAL A 304 -25.45 -3.05 29.43
C VAL A 304 -24.32 -3.88 28.82
N ARG A 305 -23.14 -3.89 29.46
CA ARG A 305 -22.00 -4.71 28.99
C ARG A 305 -22.38 -6.19 28.91
N ARG A 306 -22.98 -6.72 29.98
CA ARG A 306 -23.40 -8.13 30.05
C ARG A 306 -24.41 -8.45 28.95
N TYR A 307 -25.38 -7.57 28.72
CA TYR A 307 -26.40 -7.75 27.70
C TYR A 307 -25.80 -7.75 26.28
N VAL A 308 -25.03 -6.72 25.92
CA VAL A 308 -24.45 -6.59 24.56
C VAL A 308 -23.44 -7.70 24.26
N GLN A 309 -22.69 -8.17 25.26
CA GLN A 309 -21.78 -9.31 25.10
C GLN A 309 -22.53 -10.63 24.89
N GLY A 310 -23.73 -10.77 25.45
CA GLY A 310 -24.60 -11.95 25.27
C GLY A 310 -25.52 -11.89 24.06
N CYS A 311 -25.49 -10.81 23.27
CA CYS A 311 -26.33 -10.69 22.08
C CYS A 311 -25.80 -11.58 20.95
N GLU A 312 -26.61 -12.54 20.52
CA GLU A 312 -26.27 -13.50 19.45
C GLU A 312 -26.02 -12.80 18.11
N GLU A 313 -26.85 -11.83 17.75
CA GLU A 313 -26.72 -11.06 16.50
C GLU A 313 -25.39 -10.30 16.44
N CYS A 314 -25.01 -9.65 17.54
CA CYS A 314 -23.70 -9.00 17.67
C CYS A 314 -22.54 -9.99 17.63
N ALA A 315 -22.70 -11.17 18.22
CA ALA A 315 -21.67 -12.19 18.22
C ALA A 315 -21.43 -12.74 16.82
N MET A 316 -22.49 -12.97 16.04
CA MET A 316 -22.42 -13.44 14.65
C MET A 316 -21.88 -12.37 13.69
N ALA A 317 -22.22 -11.10 13.90
CA ALA A 317 -21.81 -9.99 13.02
C ALA A 317 -20.36 -9.51 13.26
N LYS A 318 -19.71 -9.92 14.36
CA LYS A 318 -18.32 -9.54 14.63
C LYS A 318 -17.38 -10.21 13.64
N THR A 319 -16.76 -9.40 12.78
CA THR A 319 -15.67 -9.86 11.93
C THR A 319 -14.48 -10.27 12.80
N PRO A 320 -13.92 -11.48 12.64
CA PRO A 320 -12.77 -11.90 13.42
C PRO A 320 -11.57 -10.98 13.16
N CYS A 321 -11.06 -10.32 14.20
CA CYS A 321 -9.88 -9.45 14.11
C CYS A 321 -8.54 -10.22 14.05
N GLN A 322 -8.58 -11.53 13.86
CA GLN A 322 -7.40 -12.38 13.75
C GLN A 322 -7.18 -12.78 12.29
N LEU A 323 -5.93 -12.71 11.86
CA LEU A 323 -5.53 -13.20 10.54
C LEU A 323 -5.78 -14.71 10.45
N PRO A 324 -6.22 -15.23 9.29
CA PRO A 324 -6.34 -16.66 9.09
C PRO A 324 -5.00 -17.35 9.33
N SER A 325 -5.01 -18.46 10.08
CA SER A 325 -3.82 -19.28 10.33
C SER A 325 -3.10 -19.59 9.02
N GLY A 326 -1.79 -19.35 8.98
CA GLY A 326 -0.97 -19.54 7.79
C GLY A 326 -1.02 -20.99 7.27
N LYS A 327 -0.71 -21.18 5.98
CA LYS A 327 -0.63 -22.52 5.37
C LYS A 327 0.49 -23.32 6.04
N LEU A 328 0.22 -24.59 6.39
CA LEU A 328 1.24 -25.52 6.88
C LEU A 328 2.32 -25.68 5.80
N LEU A 329 3.54 -25.22 6.08
CA LEU A 329 4.69 -25.40 5.19
C LEU A 329 5.37 -26.72 5.53
N PRO A 330 5.66 -27.59 4.52
CA PRO A 330 6.41 -28.81 4.77
C PRO A 330 7.84 -28.48 5.23
N LEU A 331 8.34 -29.23 6.22
CA LEU A 331 9.73 -29.12 6.68
C LEU A 331 10.70 -29.46 5.53
N PRO A 332 11.87 -28.81 5.45
CA PRO A 332 12.87 -29.09 4.41
C PRO A 332 13.27 -30.56 4.36
N VAL A 333 13.61 -31.03 3.17
CA VAL A 333 14.12 -32.39 2.95
C VAL A 333 15.57 -32.44 3.44
N PRO A 334 15.93 -33.38 4.33
CA PRO A 334 17.31 -33.50 4.82
C PRO A 334 18.28 -33.96 3.72
N ASN A 335 19.51 -33.45 3.73
CA ASN A 335 20.54 -33.76 2.71
C ASN A 335 21.59 -34.79 3.17
N ARG A 336 21.65 -35.11 4.46
CA ARG A 336 22.56 -36.12 5.02
C ARG A 336 21.94 -36.83 6.22
N PRO A 337 22.34 -38.10 6.51
CA PRO A 337 21.91 -38.79 7.71
C PRO A 337 22.14 -37.95 8.96
N TRP A 338 21.17 -38.00 9.88
CA TRP A 338 21.22 -37.35 11.20
C TRP A 338 21.29 -35.82 11.22
N SER A 339 21.05 -35.16 10.09
CA SER A 339 20.94 -33.70 10.02
C SER A 339 19.62 -33.16 10.57
N HIS A 340 18.54 -33.94 10.46
CA HIS A 340 17.20 -33.57 10.92
C HIS A 340 16.59 -34.75 11.67
N LEU A 341 16.22 -34.50 12.92
CA LEU A 341 15.64 -35.52 13.80
C LEU A 341 14.16 -35.21 14.04
N GLY A 342 13.32 -36.23 13.91
CA GLY A 342 12.00 -36.25 14.51
C GLY A 342 12.15 -36.86 15.89
N VAL A 343 11.63 -36.19 16.91
CA VAL A 343 11.78 -36.60 18.30
C VAL A 343 10.38 -36.64 18.92
N ASP A 344 10.06 -37.73 19.60
CA ASP A 344 8.77 -37.94 20.22
C ASP A 344 8.89 -38.73 21.53
N PHE A 345 7.86 -38.65 22.37
CA PHE A 345 7.80 -39.36 23.65
C PHE A 345 6.53 -40.19 23.71
N ILE A 346 6.68 -41.48 23.97
CA ILE A 346 5.56 -42.34 24.34
C ILE A 346 5.55 -42.39 25.87
N THR A 347 4.65 -41.63 26.48
CA THR A 347 4.50 -41.55 27.94
C THR A 347 3.43 -42.52 28.46
N ASP A 348 3.29 -42.59 29.78
CA ASP A 348 2.20 -43.31 30.47
C ASP A 348 2.12 -44.82 30.17
N LEU A 349 3.27 -45.43 29.88
CA LEU A 349 3.36 -46.87 29.66
C LEU A 349 3.37 -47.63 30.99
N PRO A 350 2.85 -48.88 31.02
CA PRO A 350 2.95 -49.73 32.19
C PRO A 350 4.42 -49.93 32.56
N ASN A 351 4.70 -49.93 33.87
CA ASN A 351 6.06 -49.99 34.38
C ASN A 351 6.75 -51.29 33.94
N SER A 352 7.82 -51.16 33.17
CA SER A 352 8.68 -52.28 32.77
C SER A 352 10.10 -52.00 33.28
N ARG A 353 10.55 -52.80 34.26
CA ARG A 353 11.89 -52.68 34.87
C ARG A 353 12.25 -51.23 35.23
N THR A 354 11.33 -50.53 35.90
CA THR A 354 11.44 -49.13 36.36
C THR A 354 11.30 -48.03 35.30
N HIS A 355 11.01 -48.38 34.04
CA HIS A 355 10.82 -47.42 32.94
C HIS A 355 9.33 -47.32 32.56
N THR A 356 8.86 -46.09 32.31
CA THR A 356 7.45 -45.73 32.05
C THR A 356 7.27 -44.87 30.80
N CYS A 357 8.39 -44.47 30.17
CA CYS A 357 8.39 -43.64 28.96
C CYS A 357 9.37 -44.24 27.94
N ILE A 358 9.05 -44.13 26.65
CA ILE A 358 9.98 -44.43 25.55
C ILE A 358 10.26 -43.14 24.80
N PHE A 359 11.53 -42.79 24.70
CA PHE A 359 12.01 -41.68 23.90
C PHE A 359 12.34 -42.14 22.48
N VAL A 360 11.63 -41.60 21.52
CA VAL A 360 11.68 -41.99 20.11
C VAL A 360 12.48 -40.96 19.33
N ILE A 361 13.58 -41.39 18.72
CA ILE A 361 14.44 -40.54 17.89
C ILE A 361 14.46 -41.13 16.48
N ILE A 362 13.94 -40.38 15.50
CA ILE A 362 13.85 -40.79 14.11
C ILE A 362 14.73 -39.89 13.26
N ASN A 363 15.69 -40.47 12.54
CA ASN A 363 16.41 -39.73 11.50
C ASN A 363 15.49 -39.50 10.30
N ARG A 364 15.14 -38.24 9.98
CA ARG A 364 14.22 -37.93 8.87
C ARG A 364 14.77 -38.34 7.51
N PHE A 365 16.10 -38.44 7.35
CA PHE A 365 16.77 -38.86 6.11
C PHE A 365 16.69 -40.36 5.88
N SER A 366 17.30 -41.17 6.77
CA SER A 366 17.36 -42.63 6.58
C SER A 366 16.17 -43.40 7.14
N LYS A 367 15.25 -42.73 7.84
CA LYS A 367 14.15 -43.33 8.63
C LYS A 367 14.61 -44.28 9.74
N ALA A 368 15.91 -44.30 10.05
CA ALA A 368 16.42 -45.05 11.20
C ALA A 368 15.76 -44.54 12.48
N CYS A 369 15.21 -45.47 13.26
CA CYS A 369 14.52 -45.20 14.50
C CYS A 369 15.34 -45.74 15.68
N ARG A 370 15.47 -44.95 16.74
CA ARG A 370 16.08 -45.35 18.01
C ARG A 370 15.07 -45.11 19.12
N LEU A 371 14.90 -46.12 19.95
CA LEU A 371 14.01 -46.10 21.11
C LEU A 371 14.86 -46.20 22.37
N LEU A 372 14.70 -45.24 23.27
CA LEU A 372 15.41 -45.20 24.56
C LEU A 372 14.39 -45.31 25.70
N PRO A 373 14.50 -46.31 26.59
CA PRO A 373 13.62 -46.40 27.74
C PRO A 373 14.00 -45.34 28.78
N LEU A 374 13.01 -44.61 29.31
CA LEU A 374 13.15 -43.59 30.34
C LEU A 374 12.21 -43.85 31.52
N LYS A 375 12.61 -43.41 32.72
CA LYS A 375 11.83 -43.56 33.96
C LYS A 375 10.64 -42.61 34.07
N GLY A 376 10.52 -41.68 33.13
CA GLY A 376 9.49 -40.65 33.03
C GLY A 376 9.81 -39.69 31.87
N PRO A 377 8.98 -38.66 31.62
CA PRO A 377 9.27 -37.64 30.62
C PRO A 377 10.52 -36.85 31.03
N PRO A 378 11.57 -36.79 30.18
CA PRO A 378 12.82 -36.14 30.53
C PRO A 378 12.68 -34.61 30.43
N THR A 379 13.56 -33.91 31.15
CA THR A 379 13.77 -32.48 30.92
C THR A 379 14.40 -32.24 29.55
N ALA A 380 14.31 -31.01 29.03
CA ALA A 380 14.90 -30.65 27.73
C ALA A 380 16.42 -30.94 27.68
N MET A 381 17.12 -30.76 28.80
CA MET A 381 18.56 -31.01 28.91
C MET A 381 18.86 -32.52 28.86
N GLU A 382 18.16 -33.33 29.66
CA GLU A 382 18.31 -34.79 29.64
C GLU A 382 17.97 -35.37 28.26
N ALA A 383 16.94 -34.85 27.59
CA ALA A 383 16.59 -35.26 26.23
C ALA A 383 17.73 -34.96 25.23
N ALA A 384 18.36 -33.79 25.33
CA ALA A 384 19.49 -33.42 24.49
C ALA A 384 20.73 -34.30 24.76
N GLU A 385 21.04 -34.58 26.02
CA GLU A 385 22.15 -35.47 26.41
C GLU A 385 21.95 -36.89 25.86
N ASN A 386 20.72 -37.44 25.95
CA ASN A 386 20.37 -38.74 25.40
C ASN A 386 20.50 -38.81 23.87
N ILE A 387 20.31 -37.68 23.17
CA ILE A 387 20.55 -37.58 21.72
C ILE A 387 22.06 -37.59 21.41
N ILE A 388 22.90 -37.01 22.27
CA ILE A 388 24.32 -36.75 22.00
C ILE A 388 25.25 -37.88 22.50
N GLN A 389 24.81 -38.74 23.45
CA GLN A 389 25.69 -39.71 24.13
C GLN A 389 26.56 -40.62 23.21
N PRO A 390 27.81 -40.93 23.64
CA PRO A 390 28.81 -41.62 22.82
C PRO A 390 28.49 -43.12 22.69
N GLY A 391 28.11 -43.51 21.48
CA GLY A 391 27.67 -44.87 21.10
C GLY A 391 26.82 -44.87 19.84
N LEU A 392 26.31 -43.68 19.48
CA LEU A 392 25.79 -43.37 18.16
C LEU A 392 26.94 -43.14 17.16
N PRO A 393 26.87 -43.65 15.92
CA PRO A 393 27.74 -43.22 14.82
C PRO A 393 27.32 -41.83 14.34
N LEU A 394 27.11 -40.91 15.27
CA LEU A 394 26.48 -39.62 15.01
C LEU A 394 27.48 -38.55 14.64
N LEU A 395 28.71 -38.60 15.18
CA LEU A 395 29.75 -37.61 14.89
C LEU A 395 31.14 -38.23 15.16
N ARG A 396 31.63 -39.14 14.32
CA ARG A 396 33.10 -39.30 14.19
C ARG A 396 33.57 -38.35 13.09
N HIS A 397 34.03 -37.18 13.51
CA HIS A 397 34.84 -36.31 12.67
C HIS A 397 36.16 -37.05 12.36
N PRO A 398 36.64 -37.15 11.11
CA PRO A 398 37.94 -37.78 10.80
C PRO A 398 39.15 -36.96 11.27
N GLY A 399 38.94 -35.80 11.89
CA GLY A 399 39.95 -35.07 12.64
C GLY A 399 39.38 -34.73 14.01
N GLY A 400 39.85 -35.42 15.05
CA GLY A 400 39.45 -35.14 16.41
C GLY A 400 40.04 -33.83 16.87
N HIS A 401 39.20 -32.82 17.09
CA HIS A 401 39.43 -31.77 18.07
C HIS A 401 38.07 -31.29 18.57
N CYS A 402 37.83 -31.45 19.86
CA CYS A 402 36.74 -30.81 20.58
C CYS A 402 37.05 -29.31 20.71
N LEU A 403 36.09 -28.47 20.36
CA LEU A 403 35.39 -27.54 21.27
C LEU A 403 34.19 -26.93 20.52
#